data_AF-A0A120G5C8-F1
#
_entry.id   AF-A0A120G5C8-F1
#
_cell.length_a   1.000
_cell.length_b   1.000
_cell.length_c   1.000
_cell.angle_alpha   90.00
_cell.angle_beta   90.00
_cell.angle_gamma   90.00
#
_symmetry.space_group_name_H-M   'P 1'
#
loop_
_entity.id
_entity.type
_entity.pdbx_description
1 polymer ?
#
loop_
_entity_poly.entity_id
_entity_poly.type
_entity_poly.pdbx_seq_one_letter_code
_entity_poly.pdbx_strand_id
1 'polypeptide(L)'
;MIIPTERTQREMHSSEGGIWFIPTTDGASVLIKAPISTIKAMSVSCSFEIGIGVVENKVCVAGIVYDAPDKPLIISRPQAHDEEHKALMRVLSLGEVYFFVFNEMDHCVGWSPGSLSPDDSNQASEHLQPISKLYTGSVPASDESLLDVFNASLSVNRMPTESPQPASVIINVKLGDWHSNSLSYFDISTYQIIQIDHPDEGGMLENSVWAALSSTYPRHLHKSPVVEIGVKARELTDVLALSSHGNILIETKDLGMLASKASRRHARRLSGVKKQALNSQRAGATRRRSQGATTKLHS
;
A
#
# COMPACT_ATOMS: atom_id res chain seq x y z
N MET A 1 11.42 2.80 -13.20
CA MET A 1 11.52 1.78 -12.13
C MET A 1 12.60 2.22 -11.16
N ILE A 2 12.34 2.17 -9.86
CA ILE A 2 13.33 2.50 -8.83
C ILE A 2 13.68 1.25 -8.02
N ILE A 3 14.95 1.12 -7.65
CA ILE A 3 15.42 0.02 -6.79
C ILE A 3 15.89 0.69 -5.49
N PRO A 4 15.17 0.51 -4.37
CA PRO A 4 15.59 1.03 -3.07
C PRO A 4 16.93 0.43 -2.63
N THR A 5 17.62 1.11 -1.73
CA THR A 5 18.79 0.51 -1.06
C THR A 5 18.35 -0.72 -0.25
N GLU A 6 19.28 -1.64 0.02
CA GLU A 6 18.99 -2.83 0.80
C GLU A 6 18.39 -2.48 2.17
N ARG A 7 18.87 -1.40 2.82
CA ARG A 7 18.32 -0.91 4.08
C ARG A 7 16.86 -0.49 3.93
N THR A 8 16.56 0.40 2.98
CA THR A 8 15.19 0.86 2.74
C THR A 8 14.26 -0.30 2.38
N GLN A 9 14.74 -1.26 1.59
CA GLN A 9 13.96 -2.44 1.25
C GLN A 9 13.63 -3.31 2.48
N ARG A 10 14.58 -3.51 3.40
CA ARG A 10 14.33 -4.22 4.67
C ARG A 10 13.32 -3.49 5.55
N GLU A 11 13.44 -2.17 5.66
CA GLU A 11 12.50 -1.34 6.42
C GLU A 11 11.08 -1.42 5.82
N MET A 12 10.95 -1.31 4.50
CA MET A 12 9.68 -1.47 3.79
C MET A 12 9.08 -2.85 4.06
N HIS A 13 9.89 -3.90 3.97
CA HIS A 13 9.44 -5.27 4.23
C HIS A 13 8.91 -5.47 5.65
N SER A 14 9.56 -4.85 6.64
CA SER A 14 9.12 -4.92 8.04
C SER A 14 7.93 -4.03 8.38
N SER A 15 7.51 -3.13 7.48
CA SER A 15 6.44 -2.17 7.73
C SER A 15 5.16 -2.50 6.97
N GLU A 16 3.99 -2.27 7.58
CA GLU A 16 2.70 -2.38 6.90
C GLU A 16 2.48 -1.27 5.86
N GLY A 17 3.11 -0.11 6.06
CA GLY A 17 3.07 1.04 5.15
C GLY A 17 4.06 2.12 5.56
N GLY A 18 4.23 3.15 4.73
CA GLY A 18 5.12 4.25 5.09
C GLY A 18 5.50 5.14 3.91
N ILE A 19 6.22 6.21 4.22
CA ILE A 19 6.75 7.17 3.24
C ILE A 19 8.25 7.37 3.46
N TRP A 20 9.06 7.15 2.43
CA TRP A 20 10.51 7.30 2.48
C TRP A 20 10.97 8.40 1.53
N PHE A 21 11.90 9.22 1.99
CA PHE A 21 12.60 10.20 1.16
C PHE A 21 13.98 9.61 0.91
N ILE A 22 14.31 9.38 -0.35
CA ILE A 22 15.57 8.71 -0.72
C ILE A 22 16.38 9.57 -1.68
N PRO A 23 17.72 9.54 -1.60
CA PRO A 23 18.57 10.13 -2.61
C PRO A 23 18.45 9.32 -3.92
N THR A 24 18.53 10.01 -5.04
CA THR A 24 18.61 9.41 -6.39
C THR A 24 19.76 10.04 -7.15
N THR A 25 20.14 9.45 -8.29
CA THR A 25 21.19 10.00 -9.18
C THR A 25 20.91 11.44 -9.59
N ASP A 26 19.64 11.75 -9.82
CA ASP A 26 19.19 13.06 -10.32
C ASP A 26 18.67 13.99 -9.20
N GLY A 27 18.81 13.60 -7.93
CA GLY A 27 18.39 14.39 -6.78
C GLY A 27 17.81 13.56 -5.65
N ALA A 28 16.49 13.62 -5.49
CA ALA A 28 15.78 12.85 -4.48
C ALA A 28 14.40 12.42 -4.99
N SER A 29 13.82 11.40 -4.37
CA SER A 29 12.51 10.89 -4.72
C SER A 29 11.78 10.38 -3.47
N VAL A 30 10.48 10.20 -3.62
CA VAL A 30 9.60 9.74 -2.54
C VAL A 30 9.14 8.32 -2.85
N LEU A 31 9.32 7.40 -1.90
CA LEU A 31 8.75 6.06 -1.95
C LEU A 31 7.55 6.00 -1.01
N ILE A 32 6.48 5.36 -1.44
CA ILE A 32 5.27 5.20 -0.65
C ILE A 32 4.90 3.72 -0.64
N LYS A 33 4.87 3.08 0.53
CA LYS A 33 4.28 1.75 0.70
C LYS A 33 2.87 1.92 1.24
N ALA A 34 1.88 1.40 0.52
CA ALA A 34 0.48 1.50 0.89
C ALA A 34 -0.31 0.28 0.39
N PRO A 35 -1.50 0.03 0.93
CA PRO A 35 -2.37 -1.01 0.40
C PRO A 35 -2.69 -0.79 -1.07
N ILE A 36 -2.79 -1.87 -1.86
CA ILE A 36 -3.03 -1.79 -3.31
C ILE A 36 -4.33 -1.03 -3.64
N SER A 37 -5.34 -1.13 -2.77
CA SER A 37 -6.59 -0.39 -2.92
C SER A 37 -6.41 1.13 -2.80
N THR A 38 -5.56 1.58 -1.89
CA THR A 38 -5.18 2.99 -1.72
C THR A 38 -4.33 3.46 -2.90
N ILE A 39 -3.39 2.64 -3.37
CA ILE A 39 -2.57 2.96 -4.56
C ILE A 39 -3.45 3.14 -5.80
N LYS A 40 -4.43 2.24 -6.00
CA LYS A 40 -5.43 2.41 -7.07
C LYS A 40 -6.26 3.67 -6.90
N ALA A 41 -6.58 4.08 -5.67
CA ALA A 41 -7.28 5.35 -5.43
C ALA A 41 -6.41 6.56 -5.85
N MET A 42 -5.11 6.50 -5.58
CA MET A 42 -4.15 7.53 -5.99
C MET A 42 -4.06 7.64 -7.51
N SER A 43 -4.06 6.52 -8.24
CA SER A 43 -3.98 6.54 -9.71
C SER A 43 -5.24 7.11 -10.40
N VAL A 44 -6.39 7.18 -9.70
CA VAL A 44 -7.64 7.75 -10.22
C VAL A 44 -7.97 9.14 -9.65
N SER A 45 -6.94 9.88 -9.22
CA SER A 45 -7.00 11.29 -8.80
C SER A 45 -7.59 11.56 -7.41
N CYS A 46 -7.33 10.70 -6.40
CA CYS A 46 -7.53 11.14 -5.02
C CYS A 46 -6.50 12.20 -4.62
N SER A 47 -6.85 13.12 -3.73
CA SER A 47 -5.89 14.08 -3.19
C SER A 47 -4.84 13.37 -2.34
N PHE A 48 -3.62 13.89 -2.39
CA PHE A 48 -2.47 13.39 -1.66
C PHE A 48 -1.73 14.57 -1.02
N GLU A 49 -1.38 14.41 0.25
CA GLU A 49 -0.63 15.40 1.02
C GLU A 49 0.53 14.73 1.76
N ILE A 50 1.56 15.50 2.08
CA ILE A 50 2.67 15.06 2.91
C ILE A 50 2.59 15.80 4.25
N GLY A 51 2.53 15.05 5.35
CA GLY A 51 2.69 15.59 6.69
C GLY A 51 4.15 15.53 7.13
N ILE A 52 4.66 16.60 7.74
CA ILE A 52 6.01 16.67 8.32
C ILE A 52 5.90 17.28 9.71
N GLY A 53 6.59 16.72 10.69
CA GLY A 53 6.66 17.29 12.03
C GLY A 53 7.90 16.83 12.78
N VAL A 54 8.19 17.52 13.89
CA VAL A 54 9.24 17.14 14.83
C VAL A 54 8.61 16.80 16.17
N VAL A 55 8.80 15.56 16.63
CA VAL A 55 8.32 15.07 17.92
C VAL A 55 9.52 14.53 18.69
N GLU A 56 9.77 15.06 19.89
CA GLU A 56 10.92 14.65 20.72
C GLU A 56 12.26 14.67 19.97
N ASN A 57 12.51 15.72 19.18
CA ASN A 57 13.70 15.88 18.33
C ASN A 57 13.84 14.86 17.19
N LYS A 58 12.83 14.03 16.92
CA LYS A 58 12.78 13.09 15.79
C LYS A 58 11.89 13.65 14.69
N VAL A 59 12.36 13.54 13.44
CA VAL A 59 11.55 13.91 12.27
C VAL A 59 10.52 12.82 12.04
N CYS A 60 9.26 13.21 11.90
CA CYS A 60 8.16 12.34 11.52
C CYS A 60 7.62 12.78 10.17
N VAL A 61 7.33 11.81 9.31
CA VAL A 61 6.79 12.03 7.98
C VAL A 61 5.56 11.16 7.75
N ALA A 62 4.58 11.69 7.04
CA ALA A 62 3.36 10.97 6.69
C ALA A 62 2.97 11.21 5.24
N GLY A 63 2.45 10.17 4.58
CA GLY A 63 1.61 10.30 3.41
C GLY A 63 0.14 10.28 3.83
N ILE A 64 -0.62 11.29 3.42
CA ILE A 64 -2.05 11.40 3.69
C ILE A 64 -2.79 11.20 2.37
N VAL A 65 -3.45 10.04 2.24
CA VAL A 65 -4.17 9.65 1.02
C VAL A 65 -5.66 9.74 1.27
N TYR A 66 -6.36 10.59 0.52
CA TYR A 66 -7.81 10.75 0.63
C TYR A 66 -8.56 9.71 -0.21
N ASP A 67 -8.20 8.43 0.00
CA ASP A 67 -8.82 7.28 -0.66
C ASP A 67 -10.28 7.07 -0.24
N ALA A 68 -10.63 7.53 0.96
CA ALA A 68 -11.99 7.74 1.42
C ALA A 68 -12.23 9.19 1.87
N PRO A 69 -13.27 9.88 1.38
CA PRO A 69 -13.53 11.29 1.70
C PRO A 69 -13.74 11.57 3.20
N ASP A 70 -14.23 10.59 3.95
CA ASP A 70 -14.60 10.69 5.36
C ASP A 70 -13.50 10.21 6.33
N LYS A 71 -12.48 9.50 5.82
CA LYS A 71 -11.41 8.94 6.63
C LYS A 71 -10.19 8.68 5.75
N PRO A 72 -9.32 9.68 5.50
CA PRO A 72 -8.10 9.47 4.72
C PRO A 72 -7.20 8.43 5.40
N LEU A 73 -6.48 7.65 4.60
CA LEU A 73 -5.41 6.82 5.10
C LEU A 73 -4.19 7.69 5.41
N ILE A 74 -3.69 7.59 6.64
CA ILE A 74 -2.42 8.21 7.05
C ILE A 74 -1.40 7.08 7.23
N ILE A 75 -0.32 7.13 6.47
CA ILE A 75 0.83 6.24 6.60
C ILE A 75 2.03 7.04 7.07
N SER A 76 2.41 6.85 8.32
CA SER A 76 3.40 7.67 9.02
C SER A 76 4.61 6.85 9.46
N ARG A 77 5.79 7.47 9.51
CA ARG A 77 6.96 6.90 10.17
C ARG A 77 7.90 7.97 10.72
N PRO A 78 8.73 7.65 11.73
CA PRO A 78 9.90 8.46 12.04
C PRO A 78 10.98 8.29 10.96
N GLN A 79 11.75 9.33 10.70
CA GLN A 79 13.03 9.24 9.98
C GLN A 79 14.13 8.95 10.99
N ALA A 80 15.00 8.02 10.62
CA ALA A 80 16.04 7.49 11.50
C ALA A 80 17.45 7.83 11.00
N HIS A 81 17.58 8.21 9.73
CA HIS A 81 18.86 8.27 9.05
C HIS A 81 19.14 9.66 8.46
N ASP A 82 20.39 10.09 8.59
CA ASP A 82 20.86 11.38 8.05
C ASP A 82 20.66 11.51 6.54
N GLU A 83 20.79 10.41 5.79
CA GLU A 83 20.50 10.43 4.35
C GLU A 83 19.03 10.70 4.02
N GLU A 84 18.09 10.30 4.90
CA GLU A 84 16.66 10.57 4.72
C GLU A 84 16.35 12.03 5.04
N HIS A 85 17.00 12.59 6.07
CA HIS A 85 16.93 14.02 6.38
C HIS A 85 17.42 14.86 5.20
N LYS A 86 18.58 14.51 4.64
CA LYS A 86 19.16 15.17 3.46
C LYS A 86 18.25 15.04 2.23
N ALA A 87 17.72 13.84 1.98
CA ALA A 87 16.79 13.60 0.88
C ALA A 87 15.50 14.41 1.06
N LEU A 88 14.95 14.47 2.28
CA LEU A 88 13.76 15.27 2.61
C LEU A 88 13.99 16.75 2.28
N MET A 89 15.09 17.34 2.79
CA MET A 89 15.43 18.73 2.47
C MET A 89 15.63 18.96 0.98
N ARG A 90 16.19 17.96 0.27
CA ARG A 90 16.35 18.04 -1.18
C ARG A 90 15.00 18.02 -1.90
N VAL A 91 14.06 17.17 -1.49
CA VAL A 91 12.70 17.13 -2.03
C VAL A 91 11.99 18.47 -1.81
N LEU A 92 12.05 19.02 -0.59
CA LEU A 92 11.45 20.32 -0.26
C LEU A 92 12.05 21.47 -1.10
N SER A 93 13.36 21.42 -1.35
CA SER A 93 14.06 22.42 -2.16
C SER A 93 13.81 22.30 -3.66
N LEU A 94 13.65 21.08 -4.20
CA LEU A 94 13.42 20.86 -5.62
C LEU A 94 12.01 21.25 -6.04
N GLY A 95 11.02 21.02 -5.18
CA GLY A 95 9.61 21.26 -5.46
C GLY A 95 8.99 20.25 -6.43
N GLU A 96 9.74 19.75 -7.41
CA GLU A 96 9.30 18.70 -8.36
C GLU A 96 10.14 17.44 -8.21
N VAL A 97 9.48 16.30 -7.95
CA VAL A 97 10.12 15.00 -7.70
C VAL A 97 9.27 13.84 -8.20
N TYR A 98 9.85 12.64 -8.24
CA TYR A 98 9.10 11.42 -8.54
C TYR A 98 8.58 10.75 -7.27
N PHE A 99 7.33 10.29 -7.34
CA PHE A 99 6.65 9.49 -6.34
C PHE A 99 6.54 8.05 -6.86
N PHE A 100 7.16 7.10 -6.17
CA PHE A 100 7.10 5.68 -6.48
C PHE A 100 6.24 4.98 -5.44
N VAL A 101 5.30 4.15 -5.88
CA VAL A 101 4.41 3.41 -4.98
C VAL A 101 4.72 1.93 -4.96
N PHE A 102 4.61 1.35 -3.78
CA PHE A 102 4.92 -0.02 -3.47
C PHE A 102 3.73 -0.67 -2.78
N ASN A 103 3.36 -1.86 -3.23
CA ASN A 103 2.28 -2.63 -2.61
C ASN A 103 2.73 -3.34 -1.34
N GLU A 104 1.82 -4.10 -0.74
CA GLU A 104 2.02 -4.87 0.49
C GLU A 104 3.15 -5.91 0.38
N MET A 105 3.49 -6.32 -0.85
CA MET A 105 4.57 -7.26 -1.16
C MET A 105 5.91 -6.56 -1.49
N ASP A 106 6.05 -5.26 -1.19
CA ASP A 106 7.25 -4.45 -1.45
C ASP A 106 7.64 -4.33 -2.94
N HIS A 107 6.68 -4.50 -3.85
CA HIS A 107 6.92 -4.34 -5.28
C HIS A 107 6.52 -2.95 -5.76
N CYS A 108 7.41 -2.29 -6.52
CA CYS A 108 7.09 -1.02 -7.17
C CYS A 108 6.04 -1.23 -8.26
N VAL A 109 4.78 -0.91 -7.94
CA VAL A 109 3.63 -1.14 -8.83
C VAL A 109 3.35 0.03 -9.77
N GLY A 110 3.92 1.20 -9.49
CA GLY A 110 3.76 2.37 -10.34
C GLY A 110 4.52 3.59 -9.82
N TRP A 111 4.43 4.68 -10.56
CA TRP A 111 5.04 5.95 -10.20
C TRP A 111 4.35 7.13 -10.91
N SER A 112 4.58 8.33 -10.41
CA SER A 112 4.11 9.58 -11.01
C SER A 112 5.08 10.73 -10.69
N PRO A 113 5.35 11.66 -11.63
CA PRO A 113 5.97 12.93 -11.27
C PRO A 113 5.00 13.72 -10.39
N GLY A 114 5.50 14.50 -9.44
CA GLY A 114 4.66 15.35 -8.62
C GLY A 114 5.34 16.63 -8.20
N SER A 115 4.53 17.65 -7.92
CA SER A 115 4.98 18.94 -7.42
C SER A 115 4.43 19.21 -6.02
N LEU A 116 5.28 19.77 -5.16
CA LEU A 116 4.96 20.23 -3.82
C LEU A 116 4.63 21.73 -3.86
N SER A 117 3.71 22.15 -3.00
CA SER A 117 3.44 23.57 -2.77
C SER A 117 4.72 24.31 -2.31
N PRO A 118 5.16 25.37 -3.02
CA PRO A 118 6.37 26.10 -2.64
C PRO A 118 6.28 26.73 -1.25
N ASP A 119 5.14 27.31 -0.90
CA ASP A 119 4.92 27.97 0.39
C ASP A 119 4.98 26.95 1.54
N ASP A 120 4.26 25.82 1.40
CA ASP A 120 4.27 24.75 2.39
C ASP A 120 5.66 24.10 2.50
N SER A 121 6.39 24.00 1.38
CA SER A 121 7.76 23.45 1.34
C SER A 121 8.76 24.35 2.06
N ASN A 122 8.63 25.67 1.91
CA ASN A 122 9.44 26.65 2.63
C ASN A 122 9.13 26.60 4.13
N GLN A 123 7.85 26.56 4.50
CA GLN A 123 7.43 26.43 5.90
C GLN A 123 7.97 25.14 6.54
N ALA A 124 7.87 24.01 5.84
CA ALA A 124 8.42 22.73 6.32
C ALA A 124 9.95 22.79 6.43
N SER A 125 10.63 23.43 5.47
CA SER A 125 12.08 23.59 5.51
C SER A 125 12.52 24.41 6.72
N GLU A 126 11.85 25.52 7.00
CA GLU A 126 12.10 26.35 8.20
C GLU A 126 11.83 25.56 9.49
N HIS A 127 10.74 24.79 9.52
CA HIS A 127 10.37 23.97 10.67
C HIS A 127 11.41 22.90 11.01
N LEU A 128 12.13 22.39 10.01
CA LEU A 128 13.17 21.38 10.19
C LEU A 128 14.55 21.96 10.55
N GLN A 129 14.76 23.28 10.53
CA GLN A 129 16.08 23.87 10.78
C GLN A 129 16.40 24.01 12.28
N PRO A 130 17.65 23.69 12.72
CA PRO A 130 18.72 23.05 11.94
C PRO A 130 18.54 21.52 11.90
N ILE A 131 18.36 20.96 10.70
CA ILE A 131 18.06 19.53 10.53
C ILE A 131 19.20 18.62 11.02
N SER A 132 20.42 19.15 11.03
CA SER A 132 21.62 18.47 11.53
C SER A 132 21.63 18.26 13.05
N LYS A 133 20.74 18.92 13.81
CA LYS A 133 20.58 18.70 15.26
C LYS A 133 19.46 17.71 15.59
N LEU A 134 18.65 17.32 14.60
CA LEU A 134 17.58 16.36 14.79
C LEU A 134 18.17 14.95 14.89
N TYR A 135 17.46 14.09 15.62
CA TYR A 135 17.92 12.75 15.97
C TYR A 135 18.19 11.91 14.72
N THR A 136 19.33 11.22 14.71
CA THR A 136 19.65 10.14 13.77
C THR A 136 20.19 8.96 14.58
N GLY A 137 19.82 7.74 14.20
CA GLY A 137 20.20 6.53 14.93
C GLY A 137 19.09 5.48 14.97
N SER A 138 19.30 4.44 15.76
CA SER A 138 18.34 3.36 15.93
C SER A 138 17.06 3.84 16.60
N VAL A 139 15.98 3.96 15.83
CA VAL A 139 14.64 4.20 16.36
C VAL A 139 14.18 2.92 17.08
N PRO A 140 13.87 2.96 18.39
CA PRO A 140 13.37 1.81 19.11
C PRO A 140 12.01 1.37 18.55
N ALA A 141 11.73 0.06 18.61
CA ALA A 141 10.47 -0.52 18.14
C ALA A 141 9.20 -0.06 18.91
N SER A 142 9.32 0.78 19.94
CA SER A 142 8.22 1.22 20.82
C SER A 142 7.82 2.70 20.64
N ASP A 143 8.07 3.29 19.47
CA ASP A 143 7.71 4.68 19.14
C ASP A 143 6.23 4.85 18.70
N GLU A 144 5.34 3.87 18.99
CA GLU A 144 3.89 3.97 18.69
C GLU A 144 3.29 5.25 19.30
N SER A 145 3.67 5.59 20.54
CA SER A 145 3.21 6.82 21.21
C SER A 145 3.64 8.10 20.48
N LEU A 146 4.79 8.09 19.81
CA LEU A 146 5.30 9.24 19.05
C LEU A 146 4.53 9.42 17.74
N LEU A 147 4.24 8.32 17.04
CA LEU A 147 3.42 8.36 15.84
C LEU A 147 1.96 8.69 16.13
N ASP A 148 1.43 8.27 17.28
CA ASP A 148 0.08 8.67 17.72
C ASP A 148 -0.01 10.18 17.92
N VAL A 149 0.98 10.78 18.61
CA VAL A 149 1.05 12.23 18.81
C VAL A 149 1.17 12.97 17.47
N PHE A 150 2.04 12.49 16.57
CA PHE A 150 2.20 13.07 15.24
C PHE A 150 0.93 12.94 14.38
N ASN A 151 0.30 11.77 14.34
CA ASN A 151 -0.92 11.55 13.56
C ASN A 151 -2.11 12.34 14.12
N ALA A 152 -2.16 12.56 15.43
CA ALA A 152 -3.14 13.45 16.05
C ALA A 152 -2.97 14.90 15.59
N SER A 153 -1.73 15.38 15.42
CA SER A 153 -1.46 16.75 14.95
C SER A 153 -1.85 16.99 13.48
N LEU A 154 -1.85 15.91 12.67
CA LEU A 154 -2.24 15.94 11.25
C LEU A 154 -3.76 15.90 11.01
N SER A 155 -4.56 15.55 12.01
CA SER A 155 -5.99 15.30 11.83
C SER A 155 -6.80 16.59 11.59
N VAL A 156 -7.61 16.61 10.52
CA VAL A 156 -8.41 17.77 10.06
C VAL A 156 -9.60 18.09 11.00
N ASN A 157 -10.13 17.10 11.71
CA ASN A 157 -11.22 17.28 12.69
C ASN A 157 -10.67 17.52 14.09
N ARG A 158 -10.14 18.71 14.32
CA ARG A 158 -9.53 19.11 15.59
C ARG A 158 -10.58 19.34 16.68
N MET A 159 -10.56 18.53 17.74
CA MET A 159 -11.01 18.98 19.06
C MET A 159 -9.82 19.65 19.74
N PRO A 160 -9.93 20.86 20.31
CA PRO A 160 -8.82 21.50 20.99
C PRO A 160 -8.46 20.69 22.23
N THR A 161 -7.33 19.97 22.20
CA THR A 161 -6.76 19.34 23.39
C THR A 161 -5.87 20.35 24.12
N GLU A 162 -5.91 20.32 25.46
CA GLU A 162 -5.22 21.28 26.34
C GLU A 162 -3.67 21.15 26.37
N SER A 163 -3.08 20.15 25.69
CA SER A 163 -1.63 19.97 25.63
C SER A 163 -0.98 20.72 24.47
N PRO A 164 0.23 21.30 24.63
CA PRO A 164 1.00 21.84 23.52
C PRO A 164 1.32 20.71 22.53
N GLN A 165 0.64 20.75 21.38
CA GLN A 165 0.81 19.78 20.31
C GLN A 165 2.08 20.12 19.51
N PRO A 166 2.83 19.11 19.01
CA PRO A 166 3.95 19.38 18.11
C PRO A 166 3.44 20.10 16.86
N ALA A 167 4.16 21.12 16.43
CA ALA A 167 3.87 21.78 15.17
C ALA A 167 4.14 20.80 14.03
N SER A 168 3.15 20.59 13.17
CA SER A 168 3.28 19.82 11.94
C SER A 168 2.86 20.67 10.75
N VAL A 169 3.57 20.52 9.64
CA VAL A 169 3.28 21.17 8.36
C VAL A 169 2.66 20.13 7.43
N ILE A 170 1.58 20.52 6.75
CA ILE A 170 0.94 19.71 5.71
C ILE A 170 1.26 20.36 4.37
N ILE A 171 1.83 19.57 3.46
CA ILE A 171 2.22 20.00 2.12
C ILE A 171 1.25 19.40 1.12
N ASN A 172 0.59 20.25 0.35
CA ASN A 172 -0.22 19.80 -0.79
C ASN A 172 0.67 19.26 -1.91
N VAL A 173 0.35 18.07 -2.42
CA VAL A 173 1.05 17.45 -3.55
C VAL A 173 0.13 17.38 -4.76
N LYS A 174 0.62 17.86 -5.90
CA LYS A 174 -0.01 17.66 -7.21
C LYS A 174 0.71 16.53 -7.93
N LEU A 175 0.07 15.38 -8.02
CA LEU A 175 0.55 14.25 -8.84
C LEU A 175 0.21 14.51 -10.31
N GLY A 176 1.16 14.21 -11.19
CA GLY A 176 1.01 14.29 -12.64
C GLY A 176 0.47 12.98 -13.22
N ASP A 177 0.87 12.68 -14.45
CA ASP A 177 0.42 11.45 -15.13
C ASP A 177 0.90 10.21 -14.38
N TRP A 178 0.03 9.20 -14.33
CA TRP A 178 0.30 7.95 -13.65
C TRP A 178 0.95 6.94 -14.59
N HIS A 179 2.00 6.28 -14.13
CA HIS A 179 2.71 5.24 -14.85
C HIS A 179 2.68 3.93 -14.07
N SER A 180 1.88 2.96 -14.54
CA SER A 180 1.80 1.64 -13.93
C SER A 180 2.92 0.72 -14.44
N ASN A 181 3.46 -0.10 -13.54
CA ASN A 181 4.38 -1.17 -13.91
C ASN A 181 3.61 -2.48 -14.09
N SER A 182 4.03 -3.29 -15.07
CA SER A 182 3.55 -4.66 -15.25
C SER A 182 4.53 -5.61 -14.57
N LEU A 183 4.08 -6.29 -13.52
CA LEU A 183 4.91 -7.17 -12.70
C LEU A 183 4.64 -8.64 -13.07
N SER A 184 5.66 -9.34 -13.56
CA SER A 184 5.57 -10.75 -13.94
C SER A 184 6.12 -11.64 -12.84
N TYR A 185 5.29 -12.58 -12.36
CA TYR A 185 5.66 -13.59 -11.37
C TYR A 185 5.68 -14.96 -12.02
N PHE A 186 6.82 -15.62 -11.97
CA PHE A 186 7.02 -16.92 -12.59
C PHE A 186 7.01 -18.03 -11.54
N ASP A 187 6.28 -19.09 -11.84
CA ASP A 187 6.47 -20.42 -11.24
C ASP A 187 7.03 -21.37 -12.32
N ILE A 188 7.35 -22.59 -11.93
CA ILE A 188 8.01 -23.59 -12.76
C ILE A 188 7.24 -23.91 -14.05
N SER A 189 5.91 -23.79 -14.06
CA SER A 189 5.06 -24.13 -15.22
C SER A 189 4.20 -22.98 -15.74
N THR A 190 4.09 -21.87 -15.02
CA THR A 190 3.14 -20.80 -15.33
C THR A 190 3.64 -19.46 -14.84
N TYR A 191 2.99 -18.38 -15.24
CA TYR A 191 3.28 -17.04 -14.74
C TYR A 191 1.99 -16.23 -14.59
N GLN A 192 2.03 -15.26 -13.69
CA GLN A 192 0.96 -14.29 -13.49
C GLN A 192 1.49 -12.88 -13.68
N ILE A 193 0.66 -12.01 -14.26
CA ILE A 193 0.95 -10.59 -14.39
C ILE A 193 0.08 -9.83 -13.40
N ILE A 194 0.70 -8.92 -12.64
CA ILE A 194 0.00 -7.97 -11.78
C ILE A 194 0.18 -6.58 -12.38
N GLN A 195 -0.93 -5.87 -12.56
CA GLN A 195 -0.94 -4.50 -13.05
C GLN A 195 -2.07 -3.73 -12.36
N ILE A 196 -1.75 -2.58 -11.77
CA ILE A 196 -2.67 -1.86 -10.86
C ILE A 196 -3.80 -1.13 -11.56
N ASP A 197 -3.62 -0.73 -12.81
CA ASP A 197 -4.61 -0.03 -13.64
C ASP A 197 -5.37 -0.97 -14.58
N HIS A 198 -5.21 -2.29 -14.41
CA HIS A 198 -5.92 -3.27 -15.22
C HIS A 198 -7.45 -3.20 -14.94
N PRO A 199 -8.31 -3.17 -15.98
CA PRO A 199 -9.76 -3.06 -15.80
C PRO A 199 -10.40 -4.22 -15.01
N ASP A 200 -9.85 -5.43 -15.15
CA ASP A 200 -10.24 -6.59 -14.34
C ASP A 200 -9.51 -6.59 -12.99
N GLU A 201 -10.04 -5.79 -12.06
CA GLU A 201 -9.48 -5.67 -10.72
C GLU A 201 -9.55 -6.98 -9.90
N GLY A 202 -10.61 -7.78 -10.13
CA GLY A 202 -10.80 -9.07 -9.47
C GLY A 202 -9.70 -10.06 -9.89
N GLY A 203 -9.52 -10.25 -11.20
CA GLY A 203 -8.47 -11.13 -11.72
C GLY A 203 -7.06 -10.71 -11.29
N MET A 204 -6.79 -9.40 -11.15
CA MET A 204 -5.50 -8.91 -10.63
C MET A 204 -5.31 -9.18 -9.13
N LEU A 205 -6.38 -9.13 -8.33
CA LEU A 205 -6.31 -9.50 -6.92
C LEU A 205 -5.99 -11.00 -6.78
N GLU A 206 -6.63 -11.85 -7.59
CA GLU A 206 -6.31 -13.28 -7.64
C GLU A 206 -4.85 -13.53 -8.04
N ASN A 207 -4.34 -12.80 -9.05
CA ASN A 207 -2.94 -12.87 -9.47
C ASN A 207 -2.00 -12.46 -8.34
N SER A 208 -2.37 -11.46 -7.55
CA SER A 208 -1.59 -10.98 -6.40
C SER A 208 -1.53 -12.01 -5.29
N VAL A 209 -2.65 -12.65 -4.96
CA VAL A 209 -2.70 -13.74 -3.98
C VAL A 209 -1.90 -14.93 -4.45
N TRP A 210 -2.02 -15.30 -5.73
CA TRP A 210 -1.22 -16.38 -6.30
C TRP A 210 0.28 -16.06 -6.23
N ALA A 211 0.68 -14.84 -6.62
CA ALA A 211 2.08 -14.41 -6.59
C ALA A 211 2.67 -14.43 -5.18
N ALA A 212 1.90 -14.01 -4.17
CA ALA A 212 2.33 -14.03 -2.77
C ALA A 212 2.61 -15.44 -2.23
N LEU A 213 1.96 -16.46 -2.81
CA LEU A 213 2.04 -17.85 -2.33
C LEU A 213 2.96 -18.73 -3.17
N SER A 214 3.35 -18.30 -4.37
CA SER A 214 4.06 -19.12 -5.36
C SER A 214 5.39 -19.67 -4.84
N SER A 215 6.13 -18.86 -4.07
CA SER A 215 7.39 -19.27 -3.44
C SER A 215 7.23 -20.30 -2.32
N THR A 216 6.06 -20.31 -1.65
CA THR A 216 5.77 -21.19 -0.51
C THR A 216 5.15 -22.51 -0.96
N TYR A 217 4.40 -22.50 -2.06
CA TYR A 217 3.72 -23.68 -2.61
C TYR A 217 4.15 -23.99 -4.05
N PRO A 218 5.46 -24.19 -4.31
CA PRO A 218 5.94 -24.46 -5.67
C PRO A 218 5.29 -25.74 -6.21
N ARG A 219 4.77 -25.69 -7.44
CA ARG A 219 4.04 -26.79 -8.12
C ARG A 219 2.75 -27.26 -7.46
N HIS A 220 2.33 -26.61 -6.37
CA HIS A 220 1.16 -27.01 -5.58
C HIS A 220 0.16 -25.87 -5.43
N LEU A 221 0.32 -24.82 -6.22
CA LEU A 221 -0.52 -23.63 -6.24
C LEU A 221 -1.29 -23.56 -7.55
N HIS A 222 -2.61 -23.56 -7.46
CA HIS A 222 -3.50 -23.52 -8.62
C HIS A 222 -4.39 -22.28 -8.55
N LYS A 223 -4.44 -21.53 -9.64
CA LYS A 223 -5.38 -20.42 -9.82
C LYS A 223 -6.67 -20.96 -10.48
N SER A 224 -7.83 -20.55 -9.94
CA SER A 224 -9.17 -20.90 -10.42
C SER A 224 -9.37 -22.38 -10.79
N PRO A 225 -8.97 -23.34 -9.95
CA PRO A 225 -9.14 -24.76 -10.27
C PRO A 225 -10.61 -25.12 -10.47
N VAL A 226 -10.86 -25.98 -11.45
CA VAL A 226 -12.21 -26.42 -11.83
C VAL A 226 -12.48 -27.83 -11.31
N VAL A 227 -13.65 -28.02 -10.71
CA VAL A 227 -14.16 -29.33 -10.28
C VAL A 227 -15.38 -29.73 -11.10
N GLU A 228 -15.51 -31.02 -11.36
CA GLU A 228 -16.69 -31.59 -12.00
C GLU A 228 -17.63 -32.15 -10.92
N ILE A 229 -18.86 -31.66 -10.90
CA ILE A 229 -19.93 -32.16 -10.01
C ILE A 229 -21.05 -32.70 -10.92
N GLY A 230 -21.06 -34.02 -11.11
CA GLY A 230 -21.88 -34.66 -12.14
C GLY A 230 -21.43 -34.23 -13.53
N VAL A 231 -22.35 -33.64 -14.32
CA VAL A 231 -22.08 -33.13 -15.68
C VAL A 231 -21.64 -31.65 -15.72
N LYS A 232 -21.62 -30.96 -14.58
CA LYS A 232 -21.31 -29.52 -14.53
C LYS A 232 -19.88 -29.29 -14.05
N ALA A 233 -19.09 -28.57 -14.85
CA ALA A 233 -17.83 -27.98 -14.44
C ALA A 233 -18.11 -26.67 -13.68
N ARG A 234 -17.44 -26.49 -12.53
CA ARG A 234 -17.52 -25.26 -11.73
C ARG A 234 -16.17 -24.94 -11.13
N GLU A 235 -15.88 -23.64 -11.02
CA GLU A 235 -14.75 -23.17 -10.24
C GLU A 235 -14.92 -23.57 -8.76
N LEU A 236 -13.84 -24.09 -8.19
CA LEU A 236 -13.79 -24.53 -6.79
C LEU A 236 -13.57 -23.34 -5.85
N THR A 237 -12.59 -22.50 -6.18
CA THR A 237 -12.10 -21.35 -5.41
C THR A 237 -11.16 -20.54 -6.31
N ASP A 238 -10.90 -19.29 -5.99
CA ASP A 238 -10.01 -18.44 -6.78
C ASP A 238 -8.53 -18.89 -6.72
N VAL A 239 -8.04 -19.31 -5.55
CA VAL A 239 -6.68 -19.87 -5.38
C VAL A 239 -6.71 -21.08 -4.45
N LEU A 240 -6.07 -22.18 -4.88
CA LEU A 240 -5.91 -23.42 -4.11
C LEU A 240 -4.42 -23.70 -3.88
N ALA A 241 -4.03 -23.79 -2.62
CA ALA A 241 -2.69 -24.24 -2.23
C ALA A 241 -2.78 -25.64 -1.59
N LEU A 242 -2.00 -26.59 -2.10
CA LEU A 242 -1.93 -27.96 -1.61
C LEU A 242 -0.69 -28.16 -0.73
N SER A 243 -0.84 -28.88 0.38
CA SER A 243 0.29 -29.25 1.24
C SER A 243 0.06 -30.60 1.92
N SER A 244 1.14 -31.21 2.41
CA SER A 244 1.07 -32.44 3.22
C SER A 244 0.29 -32.26 4.53
N HIS A 245 0.16 -31.03 5.03
CA HIS A 245 -0.52 -30.70 6.29
C HIS A 245 -1.97 -30.26 6.08
N GLY A 246 -2.42 -30.12 4.84
CA GLY A 246 -3.76 -29.66 4.50
C GLY A 246 -3.81 -28.82 3.23
N ASN A 247 -5.03 -28.58 2.76
CA ASN A 247 -5.28 -27.77 1.57
C ASN A 247 -5.92 -26.44 2.00
N ILE A 248 -5.43 -25.34 1.43
CA ILE A 248 -5.93 -23.99 1.67
C ILE A 248 -6.72 -23.55 0.44
N LEU A 249 -7.98 -23.18 0.64
CA LEU A 249 -8.84 -22.62 -0.39
C LEU A 249 -9.01 -21.13 -0.07
N ILE A 250 -8.68 -20.28 -1.04
CA ILE A 250 -8.73 -18.83 -0.90
C ILE A 250 -9.74 -18.27 -1.90
N GLU A 251 -10.67 -17.52 -1.36
CA GLU A 251 -11.64 -16.74 -2.12
C GLU A 251 -11.29 -15.26 -1.94
N THR A 252 -11.12 -14.57 -3.05
CA THR A 252 -10.77 -13.16 -3.13
C THR A 252 -11.99 -12.32 -3.47
N LYS A 253 -12.00 -11.08 -2.98
CA LYS A 253 -13.03 -10.09 -3.29
C LYS A 253 -12.39 -8.71 -3.36
N ASP A 254 -12.44 -8.12 -4.55
CA ASP A 254 -11.93 -6.77 -4.79
C ASP A 254 -12.99 -5.70 -4.45
N LEU A 255 -12.52 -4.52 -4.06
CA LEU A 255 -13.35 -3.38 -3.66
C LEU A 255 -13.93 -2.59 -4.85
N GLY A 256 -13.43 -2.82 -6.06
CA GLY A 256 -13.78 -2.11 -7.28
C GLY A 256 -13.35 -0.66 -7.25
N MET A 257 -12.06 -0.39 -7.05
CA MET A 257 -11.54 0.96 -6.85
C MET A 257 -11.51 1.78 -8.15
N LEU A 258 -11.15 1.16 -9.27
CA LEU A 258 -11.11 1.81 -10.58
C LEU A 258 -12.54 2.03 -11.12
N ALA A 259 -13.42 1.06 -10.93
CA ALA A 259 -14.81 1.13 -11.42
C ALA A 259 -15.71 2.02 -10.53
N SER A 260 -15.35 2.25 -9.27
CA SER A 260 -16.11 3.11 -8.36
C SER A 260 -15.54 4.54 -8.39
N LYS A 261 -16.35 5.51 -8.85
CA LYS A 261 -15.99 6.94 -8.74
C LYS A 261 -15.53 7.23 -7.30
N ALA A 262 -14.39 7.90 -7.14
CA ALA A 262 -13.68 8.15 -5.88
C ALA A 262 -14.54 8.78 -4.76
N SER A 263 -15.75 9.24 -5.06
CA SER A 263 -16.69 9.91 -4.15
C SER A 263 -17.53 9.00 -3.23
N ARG A 264 -17.37 7.66 -3.26
CA ARG A 264 -18.14 6.78 -2.36
C ARG A 264 -17.50 6.70 -0.96
N ARG A 265 -18.26 7.04 0.09
CA ARG A 265 -17.86 6.90 1.50
C ARG A 265 -17.38 5.49 1.85
N HIS A 266 -16.38 5.42 2.73
CA HIS A 266 -15.73 4.17 3.17
C HIS A 266 -16.72 3.12 3.68
N ALA A 267 -17.69 3.54 4.51
CA ALA A 267 -18.69 2.64 5.10
C ALA A 267 -19.53 1.89 4.05
N ARG A 268 -19.83 2.54 2.91
CA ARG A 268 -20.64 1.91 1.84
C ARG A 268 -19.81 0.88 1.06
N ARG A 269 -18.51 1.15 0.83
CA ARG A 269 -17.59 0.19 0.20
C ARG A 269 -17.44 -1.07 1.06
N LEU A 270 -17.16 -0.90 2.35
CA LEU A 270 -17.06 -2.01 3.31
C LEU A 270 -18.34 -2.84 3.41
N SER A 271 -19.52 -2.19 3.38
CA SER A 271 -20.80 -2.91 3.45
C SER A 271 -21.03 -3.83 2.24
N GLY A 272 -20.56 -3.43 1.05
CA GLY A 272 -20.64 -4.22 -0.18
C GLY A 272 -19.78 -5.48 -0.12
N VAL A 273 -18.51 -5.31 0.27
CA VAL A 273 -17.58 -6.45 0.43
C VAL A 273 -18.01 -7.36 1.56
N LYS A 274 -18.44 -6.83 2.73
CA LYS A 274 -18.97 -7.66 3.82
C LYS A 274 -20.17 -8.49 3.37
N LYS A 275 -21.09 -7.91 2.59
CA LYS A 275 -22.24 -8.63 2.05
C LYS A 275 -21.80 -9.75 1.09
N GLN A 276 -20.81 -9.50 0.24
CA GLN A 276 -20.27 -10.51 -0.68
C GLN A 276 -19.52 -11.62 0.07
N ALA A 277 -18.65 -11.28 1.02
CA ALA A 277 -17.89 -12.22 1.83
C ALA A 277 -18.81 -13.15 2.66
N LEU A 278 -19.85 -12.60 3.29
CA LEU A 278 -20.84 -13.38 4.04
C LEU A 278 -21.61 -14.36 3.15
N ASN A 279 -21.89 -13.98 1.91
CA ASN A 279 -22.54 -14.86 0.94
C ASN A 279 -21.60 -15.97 0.44
N SER A 280 -20.32 -15.65 0.20
CA SER A 280 -19.31 -16.63 -0.22
C SER A 280 -19.00 -17.67 0.87
N GLN A 281 -18.84 -17.26 2.13
CA GLN A 281 -18.65 -18.17 3.27
C GLN A 281 -19.82 -19.15 3.46
N ARG A 282 -21.05 -18.72 3.20
CA ARG A 282 -22.26 -19.54 3.39
C ARG A 282 -22.55 -20.50 2.23
N ALA A 283 -21.93 -20.34 1.06
CA ALA A 283 -22.32 -21.07 -0.17
C ALA A 283 -21.20 -21.91 -0.84
N GLY A 284 -19.93 -21.72 -0.49
CA GLY A 284 -18.80 -22.22 -1.30
C GLY A 284 -18.03 -23.40 -0.71
N ALA A 285 -17.16 -23.12 0.26
CA ALA A 285 -15.98 -23.96 0.50
C ALA A 285 -16.26 -25.23 1.34
N THR A 286 -17.08 -25.17 2.38
CA THR A 286 -17.25 -26.28 3.34
C THR A 286 -18.29 -27.32 2.91
N ARG A 287 -19.31 -26.92 2.14
CA ARG A 287 -20.39 -27.83 1.70
C ARG A 287 -20.02 -28.72 0.51
N ARG A 288 -18.99 -28.34 -0.26
CA ARG A 288 -18.67 -28.97 -1.56
C ARG A 288 -17.66 -30.11 -1.46
N ARG A 289 -16.85 -30.13 -0.40
CA ARG A 289 -15.87 -31.20 -0.14
C ARG A 289 -16.51 -32.50 0.36
N SER A 290 -17.71 -32.42 0.94
CA SER A 290 -18.45 -33.57 1.48
C SER A 290 -19.28 -34.35 0.44
N GLN A 291 -19.26 -33.98 -0.84
CA GLN A 291 -20.11 -34.59 -1.89
C GLN A 291 -19.35 -35.47 -2.91
N GLY A 292 -18.10 -35.88 -2.64
CA GLY A 292 -17.39 -36.83 -3.51
C GLY A 292 -16.95 -36.28 -4.87
N ALA A 293 -16.63 -34.98 -4.96
CA ALA A 293 -16.20 -34.34 -6.19
C ALA A 293 -14.77 -34.74 -6.59
N THR A 294 -14.58 -35.13 -7.85
CA THR A 294 -13.25 -35.39 -8.44
C THR A 294 -12.67 -34.07 -8.95
N THR A 295 -11.46 -33.72 -8.50
CA THR A 295 -10.80 -32.45 -8.86
C THR A 295 -9.95 -32.65 -10.11
N LYS A 296 -10.18 -31.85 -11.16
CA LYS A 296 -9.27 -31.76 -12.31
C LYS A 296 -8.35 -30.57 -12.08
N LEU A 297 -7.11 -30.86 -11.69
CA LEU A 297 -6.07 -29.85 -11.58
C LEU A 297 -5.46 -29.69 -12.98
N HIS A 298 -5.77 -28.57 -13.64
CA HIS A 298 -5.01 -28.16 -14.81
C HIS A 298 -3.76 -27.41 -14.31
N SER A 299 -2.61 -27.90 -14.75
CA SER A 299 -1.28 -27.31 -14.54
C SER A 299 -1.08 -26.07 -15.38
#